data_AF-A0A3C0T296-F1
#
_entry.id   AF-A0A3C0T296-F1
#
_cell.length_a   1.000
_cell.length_b   1.000
_cell.length_c   1.000
_cell.angle_alpha   90.00
_cell.angle_beta   90.00
_cell.angle_gamma   90.00
#
_symmetry.space_group_name_H-M   'P 1'
#
loop_
_entity.id
_entity.type
_entity.pdbx_description
1 polymer ?
#
loop_
_entity_poly.entity_id
_entity_poly.type
_entity_poly.pdbx_seq_one_letter_code
_entity_poly.pdbx_strand_id
1 'polypeptide(L)'
;ISGILENDIDYLIKNFLGLLLLPVELAIAEKIFSAQELIERFGSLQSENLPERVYDSYATGLTFDSVKNDPDRIIKSIEKAGGTTRKKEPSFFLEFVRNPGTMQKRLTGMMDEFYTTAVQPFEDDVRQMMEEQIAREQMLLDADPGRFFMDFFRTTYSEIESEPEIFISYYNEIDVIQLDDPQSIIYGKSRGQLKDAVDIPLEQIYSLLADESRRQILQKLCRKPWFIRELADELELTSATVSYHMSRLYTLDLVSNQQGERKRTYYTADKVKVGKMLKAVEIDILG
;
A
#
# COMPACT_ATOMS: atom_id res chain seq x y z
N ILE A 1 -10.88 25.37 -2.71
CA ILE A 1 -10.91 24.83 -4.08
C ILE A 1 -12.26 25.19 -4.71
N SER A 2 -12.32 25.51 -6.01
CA SER A 2 -13.59 25.76 -6.68
C SER A 2 -14.37 24.45 -6.83
N GLY A 3 -15.70 24.48 -6.70
CA GLY A 3 -16.50 23.25 -6.87
C GLY A 3 -16.40 22.64 -8.26
N ILE A 4 -15.97 23.42 -9.27
CA ILE A 4 -15.72 22.92 -10.63
C ILE A 4 -14.44 22.08 -10.63
N LEU A 5 -13.35 22.61 -10.09
CA LEU A 5 -12.06 21.90 -10.01
C LEU A 5 -12.18 20.62 -9.18
N GLU A 6 -12.91 20.68 -8.07
CA GLU A 6 -13.19 19.50 -7.23
C GLU A 6 -13.91 18.41 -8.02
N ASN A 7 -14.96 18.77 -8.77
CA ASN A 7 -15.70 17.83 -9.61
C ASN A 7 -14.82 17.20 -10.71
N ASP A 8 -13.94 17.97 -11.33
CA ASP A 8 -13.05 17.48 -12.39
C ASP A 8 -12.02 16.47 -11.82
N ILE A 9 -11.42 16.78 -10.67
CA ILE A 9 -10.51 15.87 -9.96
C ILE A 9 -11.25 14.59 -9.56
N ASP A 10 -12.41 14.72 -8.91
CA ASP A 10 -13.24 13.60 -8.50
C ASP A 10 -13.60 12.70 -9.68
N TYR A 11 -13.94 13.33 -10.80
CA TYR A 11 -14.30 12.62 -12.02
C TYR A 11 -13.12 11.82 -12.58
N LEU A 12 -11.91 12.38 -12.60
CA LEU A 12 -10.71 11.67 -13.02
C LEU A 12 -10.36 10.53 -12.05
N ILE A 13 -10.34 10.77 -10.74
CA ILE A 13 -10.04 9.74 -9.73
C ILE A 13 -11.01 8.56 -9.82
N LYS A 14 -12.31 8.83 -10.01
CA LYS A 14 -13.35 7.80 -10.08
C LYS A 14 -13.33 7.01 -11.38
N ASN A 15 -12.83 7.58 -12.49
CA ASN A 15 -13.00 7.00 -13.81
C ASN A 15 -11.70 6.68 -14.56
N PHE A 16 -10.56 7.28 -14.23
CA PHE A 16 -9.30 7.11 -14.96
C PHE A 16 -8.06 7.47 -14.12
N LEU A 17 -7.60 6.54 -13.29
CA LEU A 17 -6.47 6.81 -12.39
C LEU A 17 -5.12 6.81 -13.13
N GLY A 18 -4.99 6.05 -14.21
CA GLY A 18 -3.72 5.92 -14.93
C GLY A 18 -3.12 7.26 -15.37
N LEU A 19 -3.94 8.22 -15.78
CA LEU A 19 -3.48 9.56 -16.16
C LEU A 19 -2.95 10.37 -14.96
N LEU A 20 -3.47 10.14 -13.75
CA LEU A 20 -3.02 10.79 -12.52
C LEU A 20 -1.72 10.18 -11.97
N LEU A 21 -1.37 8.95 -12.35
CA LEU A 21 -0.11 8.31 -11.94
C LEU A 21 1.08 8.74 -12.79
N LEU A 22 0.87 9.10 -14.06
CA LEU A 22 1.96 9.53 -14.96
C LEU A 22 2.83 10.66 -14.39
N PRO A 23 2.29 11.75 -13.81
CA PRO A 23 3.12 12.78 -13.20
C PRO A 23 3.94 12.26 -12.02
N VAL A 24 3.41 11.32 -11.24
CA VAL A 24 4.12 10.71 -10.10
C VAL A 24 5.30 9.88 -10.59
N GLU A 25 5.07 9.00 -11.57
CA GLU A 25 6.13 8.22 -12.22
C GLU A 25 7.20 9.13 -12.83
N LEU A 26 6.78 10.20 -13.50
CA LEU A 26 7.70 11.18 -14.10
C LEU A 26 8.56 11.88 -13.04
N ALA A 27 7.96 12.29 -11.92
CA ALA A 27 8.68 12.94 -10.83
C ALA A 27 9.77 12.04 -10.24
N ILE A 28 9.46 10.76 -10.05
CA ILE A 28 10.38 9.78 -9.49
C ILE A 28 11.50 9.43 -10.48
N ALA A 29 11.15 9.17 -11.74
CA ALA A 29 12.11 8.81 -12.78
C ALA A 29 13.09 9.94 -13.11
N GLU A 30 12.61 11.19 -13.12
CA GLU A 30 13.41 12.37 -13.46
C GLU A 30 13.94 13.13 -12.25
N LYS A 31 13.69 12.65 -11.02
CA LYS A 31 14.11 13.29 -9.75
C LYS A 31 13.66 14.75 -9.63
N ILE A 32 12.38 14.99 -9.92
CA ILE A 32 11.75 16.31 -9.82
C ILE A 32 11.15 16.47 -8.43
N PHE A 33 11.60 17.50 -7.71
CA PHE A 33 11.20 17.74 -6.31
C PHE A 33 10.33 19.01 -6.11
N SER A 34 10.02 19.70 -7.20
CA SER A 34 9.16 20.88 -7.24
C SER A 34 7.87 20.58 -7.99
N ALA A 35 6.73 20.99 -7.43
CA ALA A 35 5.44 20.82 -8.09
C ALA A 35 5.36 21.59 -9.41
N GLN A 36 5.85 22.83 -9.45
CA GLN A 36 5.87 23.65 -10.66
C GLN A 36 6.77 23.04 -11.73
N GLU A 37 7.96 22.59 -11.34
CA GLU A 37 8.88 21.93 -12.27
C GLU A 37 8.22 20.68 -12.87
N LEU A 38 7.50 19.90 -12.05
CA LEU A 38 6.76 18.74 -12.53
C LEU A 38 5.63 19.12 -13.49
N ILE A 39 4.85 20.16 -13.17
CA ILE A 39 3.75 20.64 -14.01
C ILE A 39 4.28 21.12 -15.36
N GLU A 40 5.33 21.93 -15.37
CA GLU A 40 6.00 22.42 -16.57
C GLU A 40 6.57 21.26 -17.40
N ARG A 41 7.29 20.34 -16.73
CA ARG A 41 7.88 19.18 -17.39
C ARG A 41 6.81 18.29 -18.01
N PHE A 42 5.74 17.97 -17.27
CA PHE A 42 4.64 17.17 -17.79
C PHE A 42 3.95 17.86 -18.97
N GLY A 43 3.72 19.17 -18.91
CA GLY A 43 3.15 19.96 -20.00
C GLY A 43 4.04 20.04 -21.26
N SER A 44 5.35 19.84 -21.11
CA SER A 44 6.32 19.83 -22.22
C SER A 44 6.46 18.49 -22.96
N LEU A 45 5.90 17.40 -22.41
CA LEU A 45 5.98 16.07 -23.02
C LEU A 45 5.28 16.02 -24.38
N GLN A 46 5.84 15.23 -25.31
CA GLN A 46 5.16 14.91 -26.57
C GLN A 46 3.89 14.11 -26.26
N SER A 47 2.74 14.73 -26.50
CA SER A 47 1.46 14.23 -26.05
C SER A 47 1.12 12.86 -26.63
N GLU A 48 1.56 12.60 -27.86
CA GLU A 48 1.31 11.40 -28.66
C GLU A 48 1.87 10.12 -28.00
N ASN A 49 2.89 10.25 -27.14
CA ASN A 49 3.52 9.13 -26.45
C ASN A 49 2.89 8.82 -25.09
N LEU A 50 2.03 9.71 -24.57
CA LEU A 50 1.45 9.52 -23.23
C LEU A 50 0.45 8.34 -23.15
N PRO A 51 -0.39 8.06 -24.18
CA PRO A 51 -1.25 6.89 -24.15
C PRO A 51 -0.48 5.56 -24.07
N GLU A 52 0.68 5.47 -24.71
CA GLU A 52 1.55 4.28 -24.63
C GLU A 52 2.01 4.06 -23.19
N ARG A 53 2.53 5.11 -22.53
CA ARG A 53 2.97 5.03 -21.13
C ARG A 53 1.85 4.58 -20.18
N VAL A 54 0.64 5.13 -20.34
CA VAL A 54 -0.52 4.69 -19.52
C VAL A 54 -0.96 3.28 -19.88
N TYR A 55 -0.84 2.87 -21.14
CA TYR A 55 -1.23 1.52 -21.53
C TYR A 55 -0.32 0.46 -20.92
N ASP A 56 0.99 0.72 -20.93
CA ASP A 56 1.99 -0.21 -20.44
C ASP A 56 1.86 -0.45 -18.91
N SER A 57 1.28 0.50 -18.17
CA SER A 57 0.97 0.34 -16.75
C SER A 57 -0.16 -0.65 -16.45
N TYR A 58 -1.00 -1.02 -17.42
CA TYR A 58 -2.11 -1.96 -17.20
C TYR A 58 -1.69 -3.44 -17.18
N ALA A 59 -0.40 -3.79 -17.29
CA ALA A 59 0.08 -5.18 -17.26
C ALA A 59 -0.71 -6.12 -18.21
N THR A 60 -1.11 -5.62 -19.38
CA THR A 60 -2.02 -6.34 -20.29
C THR A 60 -1.40 -7.56 -20.98
N GLY A 61 -0.06 -7.68 -20.93
CA GLY A 61 0.72 -8.64 -21.70
C GLY A 61 0.76 -8.35 -23.21
N LEU A 62 0.28 -7.18 -23.64
CA LEU A 62 0.34 -6.68 -25.01
C LEU A 62 1.09 -5.35 -25.02
N THR A 63 1.71 -5.01 -26.16
CA THR A 63 2.27 -3.67 -26.36
C THR A 63 1.19 -2.74 -26.91
N PHE A 64 1.26 -1.45 -26.56
CA PHE A 64 0.32 -0.46 -27.07
C PHE A 64 0.32 -0.43 -28.61
N ASP A 65 1.49 -0.49 -29.23
CA ASP A 65 1.65 -0.55 -30.68
C ASP A 65 0.87 -1.69 -31.36
N SER A 66 0.71 -2.83 -30.68
CA SER A 66 -0.02 -3.98 -31.21
C SER A 66 -1.55 -3.81 -31.18
N VAL A 67 -2.05 -2.82 -30.43
CA VAL A 67 -3.49 -2.60 -30.20
C VAL A 67 -3.96 -1.20 -30.56
N LYS A 68 -3.08 -0.20 -30.73
CA LYS A 68 -3.44 1.23 -30.84
C LYS A 68 -4.46 1.58 -31.92
N ASN A 69 -4.57 0.75 -32.96
CA ASN A 69 -5.51 0.94 -34.08
C ASN A 69 -6.80 0.11 -33.95
N ASP A 70 -6.98 -0.63 -32.87
CA ASP A 70 -8.13 -1.51 -32.61
C ASP A 70 -8.75 -1.18 -31.24
N PRO A 71 -9.74 -0.27 -31.20
CA PRO A 71 -10.38 0.16 -29.96
C PRO A 71 -10.99 -1.00 -29.14
N ASP A 72 -11.54 -2.01 -29.81
CA ASP A 72 -12.15 -3.15 -29.13
C ASP A 72 -11.09 -4.02 -28.46
N ARG A 73 -9.93 -4.16 -29.11
CA ARG A 73 -8.79 -4.88 -28.54
C ARG A 73 -8.17 -4.15 -27.36
N ILE A 74 -8.07 -2.82 -27.42
CA ILE A 74 -7.67 -1.99 -26.28
C ILE A 74 -8.60 -2.23 -25.09
N ILE A 75 -9.91 -2.09 -25.28
CA ILE A 75 -10.91 -2.28 -24.21
C ILE A 75 -10.74 -3.67 -23.58
N LYS A 76 -10.78 -4.72 -24.40
CA LYS A 76 -10.68 -6.11 -23.93
C LYS A 76 -9.38 -6.38 -23.19
N SER A 77 -8.27 -5.78 -23.62
CA SER A 77 -6.97 -5.95 -22.96
C SER A 77 -6.92 -5.32 -21.58
N ILE A 78 -7.45 -4.11 -21.42
CA ILE A 78 -7.53 -3.40 -20.13
C ILE A 78 -8.50 -4.10 -19.19
N GLU A 79 -9.67 -4.52 -19.69
CA GLU A 79 -10.66 -5.28 -18.90
C GLU A 79 -10.08 -6.64 -18.42
N LYS A 80 -9.38 -7.36 -19.30
CA LYS A 80 -8.78 -8.66 -18.98
C LYS A 80 -7.65 -8.55 -17.96
N ALA A 81 -6.88 -7.47 -18.00
CA ALA A 81 -5.83 -7.22 -17.02
C ALA A 81 -6.35 -7.04 -15.58
N GLY A 82 -7.67 -7.00 -15.38
CA GLY A 82 -8.27 -6.68 -14.09
C GLY A 82 -7.98 -5.23 -13.68
N GLY A 83 -7.51 -4.41 -14.61
CA GLY A 83 -6.95 -3.07 -14.37
C GLY A 83 -7.96 -2.05 -13.88
N THR A 84 -9.24 -2.41 -13.70
CA THR A 84 -10.27 -1.43 -13.35
C THR A 84 -11.29 -2.02 -12.39
N THR A 85 -11.29 -1.57 -11.14
CA THR A 85 -12.53 -1.49 -10.34
C THR A 85 -13.49 -0.42 -10.91
N ARG A 86 -13.01 0.38 -11.87
CA ARG A 86 -13.67 1.53 -12.48
C ARG A 86 -14.27 1.19 -13.84
N LYS A 87 -15.60 1.01 -13.87
CA LYS A 87 -16.35 0.60 -15.08
C LYS A 87 -16.14 1.46 -16.33
N LYS A 88 -15.69 2.71 -16.22
CA LYS A 88 -15.55 3.64 -17.35
C LYS A 88 -14.11 3.80 -17.86
N GLU A 89 -13.14 3.22 -17.17
CA GLU A 89 -11.71 3.43 -17.42
C GLU A 89 -11.27 3.06 -18.86
N PRO A 90 -11.73 1.95 -19.47
CA PRO A 90 -11.40 1.67 -20.87
C PRO A 90 -11.92 2.72 -21.85
N SER A 91 -13.12 3.26 -21.61
CA SER A 91 -13.69 4.32 -22.46
C SER A 91 -12.95 5.65 -22.32
N PHE A 92 -12.53 5.99 -21.10
CA PHE A 92 -11.67 7.15 -20.85
C PHE A 92 -10.32 7.02 -21.53
N PHE A 93 -9.71 5.85 -21.42
CA PHE A 93 -8.45 5.59 -22.08
C PHE A 93 -8.58 5.73 -23.61
N LEU A 94 -9.68 5.27 -24.22
CA LEU A 94 -9.92 5.51 -25.65
C LEU A 94 -10.10 6.98 -26.01
N GLU A 95 -10.75 7.77 -25.15
CA GLU A 95 -10.83 9.23 -25.34
C GLU A 95 -9.43 9.86 -25.30
N PHE A 96 -8.59 9.38 -24.38
CA PHE A 96 -7.20 9.81 -24.26
C PHE A 96 -6.36 9.45 -25.49
N VAL A 97 -6.46 8.23 -26.00
CA VAL A 97 -5.80 7.79 -27.25
C VAL A 97 -6.19 8.70 -28.43
N ARG A 98 -7.46 9.12 -28.49
CA ARG A 98 -7.95 9.97 -29.57
C ARG A 98 -7.54 11.44 -29.44
N ASN A 99 -7.33 11.92 -28.22
CA ASN A 99 -7.12 13.35 -27.93
C ASN A 99 -6.01 13.58 -26.89
N PRO A 100 -4.79 13.05 -27.08
CA PRO A 100 -3.76 13.07 -26.05
C PRO A 100 -3.38 14.48 -25.61
N GLY A 101 -3.13 15.40 -26.55
CA GLY A 101 -2.76 16.79 -26.24
C GLY A 101 -3.86 17.56 -25.50
N THR A 102 -5.13 17.33 -25.82
CA THR A 102 -6.26 17.94 -25.10
C THR A 102 -6.31 17.46 -23.65
N MET A 103 -6.13 16.17 -23.43
CA MET A 103 -6.16 15.57 -22.08
C MET A 103 -4.95 16.01 -21.25
N GLN A 104 -3.76 16.02 -21.85
CA GLN A 104 -2.54 16.53 -21.21
C GLN A 104 -2.73 17.99 -20.77
N LYS A 105 -3.17 18.86 -21.69
CA LYS A 105 -3.39 20.28 -21.38
C LYS A 105 -4.40 20.49 -20.25
N ARG A 106 -5.50 19.71 -20.25
CA ARG A 106 -6.49 19.75 -19.17
C ARG A 106 -5.88 19.32 -17.84
N LEU A 107 -5.12 18.22 -17.83
CA LEU A 107 -4.47 17.73 -16.62
C LEU A 107 -3.45 18.73 -16.08
N THR A 108 -2.58 19.28 -16.93
CA THR A 108 -1.61 20.30 -16.55
C THR A 108 -2.29 21.52 -15.94
N GLY A 109 -3.36 22.03 -16.56
CA GLY A 109 -4.11 23.17 -16.03
C GLY A 109 -4.78 22.86 -14.69
N MET A 110 -5.36 21.67 -14.55
CA MET A 110 -5.97 21.20 -13.30
C MET A 110 -4.93 21.08 -12.18
N MET A 111 -3.77 20.51 -12.47
CA MET A 111 -2.65 20.38 -11.52
C MET A 111 -2.14 21.75 -11.08
N ASP A 112 -1.97 22.69 -12.02
CA ASP A 112 -1.52 24.06 -11.75
C ASP A 112 -2.51 24.83 -10.87
N GLU A 113 -3.80 24.79 -11.20
CA GLU A 113 -4.84 25.45 -10.41
C GLU A 113 -4.96 24.81 -9.02
N PHE A 114 -4.96 23.48 -8.94
CA PHE A 114 -5.05 22.77 -7.66
C PHE A 114 -3.84 23.08 -6.78
N TYR A 115 -2.63 22.98 -7.31
CA TYR A 115 -1.42 23.28 -6.56
C TYR A 115 -1.43 24.74 -6.07
N THR A 116 -1.65 25.71 -6.96
CA THR A 116 -1.61 27.14 -6.62
C THR A 116 -2.66 27.51 -5.57
N THR A 117 -3.86 26.96 -5.67
CA THR A 117 -4.97 27.35 -4.79
C THR A 117 -5.07 26.53 -3.50
N ALA A 118 -4.62 25.28 -3.53
CA ALA A 118 -4.92 24.30 -2.49
C ALA A 118 -3.69 23.66 -1.85
N VAL A 119 -2.48 23.90 -2.35
CA VAL A 119 -1.25 23.30 -1.81
C VAL A 119 -0.23 24.38 -1.47
N GLN A 120 0.08 25.24 -2.43
CA GLN A 120 1.08 26.30 -2.31
C GLN A 120 0.94 27.15 -1.03
N PRO A 121 -0.27 27.54 -0.56
CA PRO A 121 -0.39 28.40 0.62
C PRO A 121 0.16 27.82 1.92
N PHE A 122 0.37 26.50 2.00
CA PHE A 122 0.85 25.80 3.19
C PHE A 122 1.94 24.77 2.86
N GLU A 123 2.56 24.88 1.68
CA GLU A 123 3.57 23.91 1.22
C GLU A 123 4.74 23.80 2.20
N ASP A 124 5.22 24.93 2.72
CA ASP A 124 6.34 24.95 3.67
C ASP A 124 6.01 24.20 4.96
N ASP A 125 4.78 24.37 5.48
CA ASP A 125 4.30 23.65 6.68
C ASP A 125 4.25 22.13 6.42
N VAL A 126 3.76 21.74 5.24
CA VAL A 126 3.73 20.33 4.82
C VAL A 126 5.14 19.79 4.67
N ARG A 127 6.04 20.55 4.03
CA ARG A 127 7.44 20.15 3.83
C ARG A 127 8.13 19.90 5.16
N GLN A 128 8.00 20.81 6.12
CA GLN A 128 8.56 20.63 7.47
C GLN A 128 7.97 19.39 8.16
N MET A 129 6.65 19.22 8.14
CA MET A 129 5.98 18.05 8.74
C MET A 129 6.50 16.73 8.13
N MET A 130 6.63 16.70 6.80
CA MET A 130 7.08 15.52 6.07
C MET A 130 8.56 15.24 6.31
N GLU A 131 9.43 16.25 6.39
CA GLU A 131 10.85 16.08 6.74
C GLU A 131 11.03 15.42 8.11
N GLU A 132 10.27 15.86 9.11
CA GLU A 132 10.28 15.24 10.43
C GLU A 132 9.80 13.78 10.39
N GLN A 133 8.78 13.50 9.57
CA GLN A 133 8.27 12.13 9.41
C GLN A 133 9.28 11.22 8.71
N ILE A 134 9.86 11.68 7.60
CA ILE A 134 10.91 10.97 6.86
C ILE A 134 12.05 10.63 7.81
N ALA A 135 12.53 11.59 8.62
CA ALA A 135 13.60 11.35 9.57
C ALA A 135 13.25 10.27 10.61
N ARG A 136 12.03 10.28 11.15
CA ARG A 136 11.56 9.25 12.10
C ARG A 136 11.46 7.86 11.45
N GLU A 137 10.90 7.79 10.25
CA GLU A 137 10.66 6.51 9.58
C GLU A 137 11.95 5.92 8.99
N GLN A 138 12.91 6.77 8.58
CA GLN A 138 14.27 6.33 8.24
C GLN A 138 14.96 5.67 9.43
N MET A 139 14.85 6.22 10.64
CA MET A 139 15.41 5.57 11.84
C MET A 139 14.79 4.19 12.10
N LEU A 140 13.50 3.99 11.79
CA LEU A 140 12.84 2.70 11.93
C LEU A 140 13.33 1.70 10.87
N LEU A 141 13.48 2.16 9.62
CA LEU A 141 14.00 1.38 8.51
C LEU A 141 15.44 0.93 8.80
N ASP A 142 16.31 1.84 9.24
CA ASP A 142 17.72 1.56 9.55
C ASP A 142 17.87 0.58 10.74
N ALA A 143 16.95 0.63 11.71
CA ALA A 143 17.02 -0.19 12.91
C ALA A 143 16.63 -1.66 12.67
N ASP A 144 15.56 -1.90 11.91
CA ASP A 144 15.09 -3.24 11.55
C ASP A 144 14.28 -3.20 10.23
N PRO A 145 14.94 -3.34 9.07
CA PRO A 145 14.27 -3.31 7.78
C PRO A 145 13.17 -4.37 7.65
N GLY A 146 13.39 -5.58 8.18
CA GLY A 146 12.41 -6.66 8.13
C GLY A 146 11.13 -6.29 8.87
N ARG A 147 11.27 -5.72 10.07
CA ARG A 147 10.12 -5.23 10.84
C ARG A 147 9.46 -4.02 10.20
N PHE A 148 10.23 -3.08 9.65
CA PHE A 148 9.70 -1.93 8.93
C PHE A 148 8.79 -2.38 7.78
N PHE A 149 9.29 -3.26 6.91
CA PHE A 149 8.52 -3.76 5.77
C PHE A 149 7.28 -4.55 6.19
N MET A 150 7.39 -5.35 7.26
CA MET A 150 6.24 -6.07 7.79
C MET A 150 5.18 -5.11 8.35
N ASP A 151 5.60 -4.10 9.12
CA ASP A 151 4.67 -3.16 9.76
C ASP A 151 4.00 -2.22 8.77
N PHE A 152 4.74 -1.71 7.77
CA PHE A 152 4.24 -0.73 6.81
C PHE A 152 3.56 -1.39 5.61
N PHE A 153 4.09 -2.51 5.13
CA PHE A 153 3.66 -3.09 3.85
C PHE A 153 3.09 -4.50 3.98
N ARG A 154 3.14 -5.12 5.17
CA ARG A 154 2.65 -6.51 5.42
C ARG A 154 3.30 -7.54 4.48
N THR A 155 4.54 -7.29 4.06
CA THR A 155 5.37 -8.18 3.23
C THR A 155 6.73 -8.38 3.90
N THR A 156 7.46 -9.42 3.49
CA THR A 156 8.81 -9.65 4.01
C THR A 156 9.84 -8.98 3.11
N TYR A 157 10.82 -8.32 3.72
CA TYR A 157 11.93 -7.66 3.00
C TYR A 157 12.66 -8.60 2.03
N SER A 158 12.67 -9.91 2.32
CA SER A 158 13.26 -10.94 1.45
C SER A 158 12.53 -11.19 0.13
N GLU A 159 11.31 -10.69 -0.03
CA GLU A 159 10.52 -10.81 -1.29
C GLU A 159 10.85 -9.68 -2.28
N ILE A 160 11.73 -8.75 -1.90
CA ILE A 160 12.03 -7.57 -2.68
C ILE A 160 13.33 -7.80 -3.47
N GLU A 161 13.18 -7.87 -4.79
CA GLU A 161 14.29 -8.21 -5.70
C GLU A 161 15.38 -7.13 -5.75
N SER A 162 15.03 -5.85 -5.55
CA SER A 162 15.98 -4.73 -5.46
C SER A 162 15.53 -3.67 -4.46
N GLU A 163 16.48 -2.97 -3.83
CA GLU A 163 16.19 -1.98 -2.78
C GLU A 163 15.32 -0.84 -3.35
N PRO A 164 14.04 -0.72 -2.92
CA PRO A 164 13.10 0.17 -3.56
C PRO A 164 13.28 1.59 -3.03
N GLU A 165 13.02 2.59 -3.87
CA GLU A 165 12.88 3.96 -3.37
C GLU A 165 11.54 4.13 -2.65
N ILE A 166 11.60 4.57 -1.40
CA ILE A 166 10.43 4.67 -0.53
C ILE A 166 10.01 6.14 -0.39
N PHE A 167 8.74 6.43 -0.73
CA PHE A 167 8.14 7.75 -0.68
C PHE A 167 6.94 7.76 0.26
N ILE A 168 6.77 8.88 0.97
CA ILE A 168 5.61 9.13 1.81
C ILE A 168 4.72 10.17 1.14
N SER A 169 3.46 9.84 0.91
CA SER A 169 2.47 10.74 0.36
C SER A 169 1.71 11.45 1.48
N TYR A 170 1.74 12.78 1.46
CA TYR A 170 0.96 13.61 2.38
C TYR A 170 -0.56 13.51 2.15
N TYR A 171 -0.97 13.27 0.90
CA TYR A 171 -2.38 13.25 0.48
C TYR A 171 -3.03 11.88 0.64
N ASN A 172 -2.23 10.81 0.68
CA ASN A 172 -2.72 9.48 1.01
C ASN A 172 -2.63 9.30 2.52
N GLU A 173 -3.70 8.78 3.13
CA GLU A 173 -3.67 8.47 4.56
C GLU A 173 -3.01 7.11 4.83
N ILE A 174 -3.49 6.06 4.17
CA ILE A 174 -3.09 4.68 4.52
C ILE A 174 -2.74 3.79 3.32
N ASP A 175 -3.00 4.22 2.09
CA ASP A 175 -2.79 3.37 0.92
C ASP A 175 -1.31 3.17 0.60
N VAL A 176 -1.03 2.12 -0.17
CA VAL A 176 0.31 1.79 -0.68
C VAL A 176 0.21 1.59 -2.18
N ILE A 177 1.09 2.25 -2.92
CA ILE A 177 1.24 2.13 -4.37
C ILE A 177 2.65 1.60 -4.62
N GLN A 178 2.76 0.54 -5.40
CA GLN A 178 4.03 0.01 -5.89
C GLN A 178 4.16 0.38 -7.37
N LEU A 179 5.32 0.92 -7.73
CA LEU A 179 5.71 1.20 -9.11
C LEU A 179 6.86 0.28 -9.46
N ASP A 180 6.79 -0.36 -10.62
CA ASP A 180 7.79 -1.34 -11.04
C ASP A 180 9.01 -0.67 -11.72
N ASP A 181 8.82 0.48 -12.38
CA ASP A 181 9.87 1.18 -13.12
C ASP A 181 9.81 2.70 -12.90
N PRO A 182 10.73 3.29 -12.09
CA PRO A 182 11.70 2.60 -11.23
C PRO A 182 11.03 1.92 -10.03
N GLN A 183 11.62 0.83 -9.51
CA GLN A 183 11.07 0.10 -8.36
C GLN A 183 10.91 1.01 -7.14
N SER A 184 9.68 1.42 -6.87
CA SER A 184 9.36 2.43 -5.86
C SER A 184 8.11 2.05 -5.06
N ILE A 185 8.06 2.45 -3.80
CA ILE A 185 6.91 2.26 -2.92
C ILE A 185 6.48 3.61 -2.40
N ILE A 186 5.23 4.00 -2.69
CA ILE A 186 4.61 5.22 -2.19
C ILE A 186 3.56 4.82 -1.17
N TYR A 187 3.60 5.35 0.05
CA TYR A 187 2.59 5.06 1.06
C TYR A 187 2.06 6.29 1.76
N GLY A 188 0.86 6.18 2.32
CA GLY A 188 0.21 7.29 3.01
C GLY A 188 0.84 7.67 4.35
N LYS A 189 0.81 8.95 4.70
CA LYS A 189 1.46 9.50 5.91
C LYS A 189 1.02 8.86 7.23
N SER A 190 -0.18 8.28 7.30
CA SER A 190 -0.71 7.64 8.50
C SER A 190 -0.47 6.13 8.52
N ARG A 191 0.19 5.56 7.49
CA ARG A 191 0.51 4.12 7.42
C ARG A 191 1.31 3.64 8.62
N GLY A 192 2.33 4.40 9.03
CA GLY A 192 3.15 4.07 10.20
C GLY A 192 2.36 4.06 11.51
N GLN A 193 1.20 4.74 11.55
CA GLN A 193 0.30 4.80 12.70
C GLN A 193 -0.69 3.62 12.73
N LEU A 194 -0.87 2.89 11.61
CA LEU A 194 -1.61 1.63 11.61
C LEU A 194 -0.94 0.56 12.50
N LYS A 195 0.31 0.78 12.92
CA LYS A 195 0.95 0.03 14.01
C LYS A 195 0.07 -0.03 15.26
N ASP A 196 -0.77 0.98 15.52
CA ASP A 196 -1.54 1.14 16.75
C ASP A 196 -2.99 0.68 16.68
N ALA A 197 -3.55 0.51 15.48
CA ALA A 197 -4.87 -0.08 15.29
C ALA A 197 -4.76 -1.60 15.16
N VAL A 198 -5.06 -2.34 16.23
CA VAL A 198 -5.37 -3.76 16.11
C VAL A 198 -6.67 -3.87 15.33
N ASP A 199 -6.55 -4.11 14.04
CA ASP A 199 -7.67 -4.29 13.09
C ASP A 199 -8.28 -5.70 13.19
N ILE A 200 -8.06 -6.41 14.30
CA ILE A 200 -8.75 -7.67 14.56
C ILE A 200 -10.17 -7.29 14.99
N PRO A 201 -11.21 -7.65 14.22
CA PRO A 201 -12.58 -7.35 14.61
C PRO A 201 -12.87 -7.93 16.00
N LEU A 202 -13.58 -7.19 16.85
CA LEU A 202 -13.89 -7.63 18.22
C LEU A 202 -14.48 -9.04 18.26
N GLU A 203 -15.34 -9.40 17.31
CA GLU A 203 -15.89 -10.76 17.17
C GLU A 203 -14.81 -11.84 17.01
N GLN A 204 -13.75 -11.55 16.26
CA GLN A 204 -12.62 -12.47 16.08
C GLN A 204 -11.75 -12.53 17.34
N ILE A 205 -11.58 -11.41 18.05
CA ILE A 205 -10.90 -11.37 19.35
C ILE A 205 -11.68 -12.24 20.36
N TYR A 206 -13.00 -12.05 20.47
CA TYR A 206 -13.85 -12.87 21.33
C TYR A 206 -13.83 -14.34 20.93
N SER A 207 -13.88 -14.65 19.63
CA SER A 207 -13.75 -16.03 19.13
C SER A 207 -12.40 -16.67 19.48
N LEU A 208 -11.31 -15.90 19.43
CA LEU A 208 -9.99 -16.33 19.87
C LEU A 208 -9.96 -16.58 21.36
N LEU A 209 -10.43 -15.61 22.14
CA LEU A 209 -10.40 -15.65 23.60
C LEU A 209 -11.42 -16.63 24.18
N ALA A 210 -12.42 -17.11 23.44
CA ALA A 210 -13.36 -18.13 23.92
C ALA A 210 -12.72 -19.52 24.01
N ASP A 211 -11.72 -19.81 23.19
CA ASP A 211 -11.08 -21.13 23.07
C ASP A 211 -9.90 -21.28 24.03
N GLU A 212 -10.02 -22.23 24.95
CA GLU A 212 -9.02 -22.44 26.00
C GLU A 212 -7.66 -22.84 25.47
N SER A 213 -7.61 -23.76 24.50
CA SER A 213 -6.37 -24.21 23.88
C SER A 213 -5.64 -23.05 23.19
N ARG A 214 -6.37 -22.18 22.47
CA ARG A 214 -5.77 -20.96 21.87
C ARG A 214 -5.20 -20.02 22.91
N ARG A 215 -5.93 -19.77 24.01
CA ARG A 215 -5.43 -18.92 25.11
C ARG A 215 -4.16 -19.49 25.73
N GLN A 216 -4.12 -20.80 25.99
CA GLN A 216 -2.97 -21.47 26.58
C GLN A 216 -1.75 -21.42 25.65
N ILE A 217 -1.94 -21.70 24.34
CA ILE A 217 -0.88 -21.58 23.34
C ILE A 217 -0.32 -20.15 23.32
N LEU A 218 -1.19 -19.14 23.20
CA LEU A 218 -0.76 -17.73 23.15
C LEU A 218 -0.01 -17.33 24.44
N GLN A 219 -0.49 -17.76 25.61
CA GLN A 219 0.18 -17.49 26.89
C GLN A 219 1.59 -18.12 26.95
N LYS A 220 1.76 -19.34 26.45
CA LYS A 220 3.08 -20.02 26.40
C LYS A 220 4.03 -19.29 25.46
N LEU A 221 3.55 -18.87 24.28
CA LEU A 221 4.32 -18.11 23.29
C LEU A 221 4.73 -16.71 23.77
N CYS A 222 3.95 -16.07 24.64
CA CYS A 222 4.32 -14.83 25.31
C CYS A 222 5.47 -14.99 26.32
N ARG A 223 5.78 -16.21 26.78
CA ARG A 223 6.85 -16.43 27.77
C ARG A 223 8.20 -16.71 27.12
N LYS A 224 8.20 -17.51 26.07
CA LYS A 224 9.40 -17.88 25.29
C LYS A 224 8.99 -18.42 23.92
N PRO A 225 9.92 -18.54 22.96
CA PRO A 225 9.67 -19.27 21.73
C PRO A 225 9.41 -20.75 21.97
N TRP A 226 8.56 -21.35 21.16
CA TRP A 226 8.26 -22.78 21.18
C TRP A 226 8.16 -23.34 19.76
N PHE A 227 8.50 -24.61 19.56
CA PHE A 227 8.07 -25.31 18.33
C PHE A 227 6.84 -26.18 18.59
N ILE A 228 6.12 -26.51 17.52
CA ILE A 228 4.77 -27.10 17.57
C ILE A 228 4.71 -28.38 18.42
N ARG A 229 5.70 -29.26 18.29
CA ARG A 229 5.72 -30.52 19.03
C ARG A 229 5.93 -30.31 20.54
N GLU A 230 6.78 -29.37 20.95
CA GLU A 230 6.93 -29.05 22.39
C GLU A 230 5.63 -28.48 22.95
N LEU A 231 4.94 -27.61 22.21
CA LEU A 231 3.63 -27.09 22.63
C LEU A 231 2.58 -28.19 22.72
N ALA A 232 2.60 -29.13 21.78
CA ALA A 232 1.68 -30.26 21.76
C ALA A 232 1.89 -31.17 22.98
N ASP A 233 3.14 -31.52 23.27
CA ASP A 233 3.50 -32.35 24.42
C ASP A 233 3.15 -31.64 25.75
N GLU A 234 3.46 -30.34 25.86
CA GLU A 234 3.21 -29.53 27.07
C GLU A 234 1.73 -29.29 27.36
N LEU A 235 0.89 -29.21 26.34
CA LEU A 235 -0.55 -28.93 26.46
C LEU A 235 -1.42 -30.19 26.35
N GLU A 236 -0.79 -31.37 26.24
CA GLU A 236 -1.48 -32.65 26.01
C GLU A 236 -2.40 -32.63 24.77
N LEU A 237 -1.96 -31.92 23.72
CA LEU A 237 -2.66 -31.78 22.45
C LEU A 237 -1.94 -32.54 21.35
N THR A 238 -2.62 -32.83 20.24
CA THR A 238 -1.94 -33.31 19.04
C THR A 238 -1.20 -32.17 18.36
N SER A 239 -0.08 -32.47 17.70
CA SER A 239 0.63 -31.46 16.88
C SER A 239 -0.28 -30.88 15.78
N ALA A 240 -1.22 -31.66 15.25
CA ALA A 240 -2.20 -31.18 14.27
C ALA A 240 -3.15 -30.13 14.89
N THR A 241 -3.63 -30.36 16.11
CA THR A 241 -4.45 -29.41 16.86
C THR A 241 -3.69 -28.10 17.15
N VAL A 242 -2.43 -28.20 17.59
CA VAL A 242 -1.58 -27.02 17.82
C VAL A 242 -1.34 -26.26 16.52
N SER A 243 -1.03 -26.95 15.42
CA SER A 243 -0.87 -26.32 14.10
C SER A 243 -2.14 -25.56 13.66
N TYR A 244 -3.31 -26.14 13.88
CA TYR A 244 -4.60 -25.50 13.57
C TYR A 244 -4.83 -24.22 14.39
N HIS A 245 -4.53 -24.24 15.68
CA HIS A 245 -4.62 -23.03 16.50
C HIS A 245 -3.55 -22.00 16.13
N MET A 246 -2.34 -22.45 15.85
CA MET A 246 -1.22 -21.60 15.44
C MET A 246 -1.51 -20.87 14.13
N SER A 247 -2.11 -21.55 13.13
CA SER A 247 -2.45 -20.90 11.87
C SER A 247 -3.44 -19.76 12.08
N ARG A 248 -4.44 -19.94 12.95
CA ARG A 248 -5.37 -18.85 13.31
C ARG A 248 -4.68 -17.69 14.03
N LEU A 249 -3.79 -17.96 14.98
CA LEU A 249 -3.02 -16.91 15.66
C LEU A 249 -2.10 -16.17 14.67
N TYR A 250 -1.55 -16.88 13.69
CA TYR A 250 -0.67 -16.35 12.64
C TYR A 250 -1.45 -15.49 11.64
N THR A 251 -2.65 -15.93 11.23
CA THR A 251 -3.55 -15.13 10.36
C THR A 251 -3.97 -13.82 11.03
N LEU A 252 -4.11 -13.83 12.35
CA LEU A 252 -4.39 -12.63 13.15
C LEU A 252 -3.12 -11.82 13.49
N ASP A 253 -1.97 -12.22 12.97
CA ASP A 253 -0.69 -11.52 13.14
C ASP A 253 -0.28 -11.36 14.62
N LEU A 254 -0.76 -12.28 15.48
CA LEU A 254 -0.43 -12.31 16.91
C LEU A 254 0.83 -13.11 17.21
N VAL A 255 1.27 -13.93 16.26
CA VAL A 255 2.45 -14.79 16.38
C VAL A 255 3.27 -14.75 15.10
N SER A 256 4.58 -14.76 15.24
CA SER A 256 5.53 -14.87 14.13
C SER A 256 6.32 -16.17 14.28
N ASN A 257 7.06 -16.54 13.22
CA ASN A 257 7.94 -17.69 13.26
C ASN A 257 9.35 -17.32 12.80
N GLN A 258 10.34 -18.07 13.29
CA GLN A 258 11.73 -17.96 12.89
C GLN A 258 12.30 -19.36 12.73
N GLN A 259 13.11 -19.56 11.69
CA GLN A 259 13.85 -20.80 11.53
C GLN A 259 15.04 -20.82 12.50
N GLY A 260 15.01 -21.78 13.42
CA GLY A 260 16.10 -22.04 14.36
C GLY A 260 17.07 -23.10 13.85
N GLU A 261 18.00 -23.48 14.73
CA GLU A 261 18.96 -24.54 14.47
C GLU A 261 18.27 -25.86 14.08
N ARG A 262 18.94 -26.65 13.24
CA ARG A 262 18.46 -27.97 12.78
C ARG A 262 17.12 -27.93 12.04
N LYS A 263 16.84 -26.82 11.33
CA LYS A 263 15.64 -26.61 10.51
C LYS A 263 14.33 -26.66 11.32
N ARG A 264 14.37 -26.38 12.62
CA ARG A 264 13.16 -26.30 13.45
C ARG A 264 12.54 -24.91 13.33
N THR A 265 11.22 -24.84 13.19
CA THR A 265 10.48 -23.57 13.18
C THR A 265 10.01 -23.26 14.59
N TYR A 266 10.49 -22.15 15.14
CA TYR A 266 10.08 -21.64 16.45
C TYR A 266 9.07 -20.52 16.25
N TYR A 267 8.03 -20.52 17.08
CA TYR A 267 6.98 -19.51 17.10
C TYR A 267 7.14 -18.64 18.33
N THR A 268 6.85 -17.36 18.21
CA THR A 268 6.81 -16.41 19.32
C THR A 268 5.61 -15.48 19.18
N ALA A 269 5.07 -14.98 20.29
CA ALA A 269 3.97 -14.03 20.27
C ALA A 269 4.48 -12.59 20.18
N ASP A 270 3.80 -11.77 19.38
CA ASP A 270 3.99 -10.32 19.39
C ASP A 270 3.25 -9.73 20.61
N LYS A 271 4.00 -9.53 21.70
CA LYS A 271 3.45 -9.06 22.98
C LYS A 271 2.76 -7.70 22.87
N VAL A 272 3.22 -6.85 21.96
CA VAL A 272 2.64 -5.52 21.74
C VAL A 272 1.25 -5.67 21.13
N LYS A 273 1.12 -6.51 20.09
CA LYS A 273 -0.18 -6.78 19.45
C LYS A 273 -1.14 -7.51 20.38
N VAL A 274 -0.66 -8.50 21.14
CA VAL A 274 -1.47 -9.18 22.17
C VAL A 274 -1.95 -8.19 23.23
N GLY A 275 -1.09 -7.28 23.71
CA GLY A 275 -1.47 -6.25 24.67
C GLY A 275 -2.55 -5.31 24.13
N LYS A 276 -2.42 -4.85 22.89
CA LYS A 276 -3.41 -4.01 22.22
C LYS A 276 -4.75 -4.73 22.00
N MET A 277 -4.72 -6.00 21.57
CA MET A 277 -5.91 -6.85 21.45
C MET A 277 -6.67 -6.94 22.79
N LEU A 278 -5.96 -7.16 23.89
CA LEU A 278 -6.57 -7.20 25.23
C LEU A 278 -7.11 -5.84 25.66
N LYS A 279 -6.44 -4.75 25.30
CA LYS A 279 -6.91 -3.39 25.60
C LYS A 279 -8.21 -3.05 24.86
N ALA A 280 -8.36 -3.51 23.62
CA ALA A 280 -9.60 -3.36 22.85
C ALA A 280 -10.79 -4.04 23.55
N VAL A 281 -10.59 -5.24 24.11
CA VAL A 281 -11.60 -5.96 24.89
C VAL A 281 -11.93 -5.23 26.20
N GLU A 282 -10.91 -4.70 26.88
CA GLU A 282 -11.10 -3.90 28.10
C GLU A 282 -11.99 -2.68 27.84
N ILE A 283 -11.71 -1.93 26.78
CA ILE A 283 -12.50 -0.75 26.38
C ILE A 283 -13.93 -1.16 26.02
N ASP A 284 -14.12 -2.21 25.20
CA ASP A 284 -15.45 -2.66 24.79
C ASP A 284 -16.33 -3.11 25.98
N ILE A 285 -15.72 -3.75 26.99
CA ILE A 285 -16.45 -4.24 28.18
C ILE A 285 -16.70 -3.14 29.21
N LEU A 286 -15.75 -2.22 29.41
CA LEU A 286 -15.81 -1.22 30.49
C LEU A 286 -16.43 0.12 30.06
N GLY A 287 -16.49 0.41 28.76
CA GLY A 287 -16.94 1.70 28.21
C GLY A 287 -15.89 2.80 28.32
#